data_AF-A0A1I7UU29-F1
#
_entry.id   AF-A0A1I7UU29-F1
#
_cell.length_a   1.000
_cell.length_b   1.000
_cell.length_c   1.000
_cell.angle_alpha   90.00
_cell.angle_beta   90.00
_cell.angle_gamma   90.00
#
_symmetry.space_group_name_H-M   'P 1'
#
loop_
_entity.id
_entity.type
_entity.pdbx_description
1 polymer ?
#
loop_
_entity_poly.entity_id
_entity_poly.type
_entity_poly.pdbx_seq_one_letter_code
_entity_poly.pdbx_strand_id
1 'polypeptide(L)'
;MKFTSVLNEIEELDDDLKYFMETIQILEGFYLMVNKHKDDFRIEIPGKPKCLHIGNAQFIDYNQLLRLKSPVIVLQKSILTNEEINRFLRSWMSCETHLDLEALQINILGPNAMNEIMDLPHEKTNALNLVQAFYDYHMIRQVINEMFTLKRCNGKKRATVTTGRSGDDWTLYLVVH
;
A
#
# COMPACT_ATOMS: atom_id res chain seq x y z
N MET A 1 3.32 -0.73 -18.22
CA MET A 1 2.97 -1.98 -17.49
C MET A 1 1.58 -2.42 -17.92
N LYS A 2 1.34 -3.71 -18.16
CA LYS A 2 0.01 -4.25 -18.50
C LYS A 2 -0.73 -4.61 -17.22
N PHE A 3 -2.00 -4.24 -17.12
CA PHE A 3 -2.86 -4.56 -15.97
C PHE A 3 -3.95 -5.55 -16.38
N THR A 4 -4.18 -6.54 -15.52
CA THR A 4 -5.45 -7.26 -15.44
C THR A 4 -6.35 -6.48 -14.49
N SER A 5 -7.56 -6.14 -14.93
CA SER A 5 -8.49 -5.33 -14.14
C SER A 5 -9.75 -6.13 -13.81
N VAL A 6 -10.15 -6.10 -12.54
CA VAL A 6 -11.41 -6.70 -12.06
C VAL A 6 -12.21 -5.63 -11.34
N LEU A 7 -13.48 -5.51 -11.72
CA LEU A 7 -14.44 -4.57 -11.14
C LEU A 7 -15.60 -5.37 -10.57
N ASN A 8 -15.90 -5.17 -9.28
CA ASN A 8 -17.10 -5.68 -8.62
C ASN A 8 -17.96 -4.51 -8.15
N GLU A 9 -19.21 -4.47 -8.61
CA GLU A 9 -20.12 -3.34 -8.39
C GLU A 9 -21.29 -3.66 -7.44
N ILE A 10 -21.59 -4.94 -7.21
CA ILE A 10 -22.73 -5.39 -6.41
C ILE A 10 -22.31 -6.53 -5.46
N GLU A 11 -22.93 -6.59 -4.29
CA GLU A 11 -22.58 -7.53 -3.22
C GLU A 11 -22.92 -8.98 -3.57
N GLU A 12 -23.90 -9.21 -4.45
CA GLU A 12 -24.29 -10.57 -4.83
C GLU A 12 -23.19 -11.31 -5.60
N LEU A 13 -22.18 -10.60 -6.12
CA LEU A 13 -21.05 -11.17 -6.86
C LEU A 13 -19.83 -11.47 -5.97
N ASP A 14 -19.92 -11.27 -4.66
CA ASP A 14 -18.80 -11.50 -3.74
C ASP A 14 -18.26 -12.93 -3.83
N ASP A 15 -19.15 -13.93 -3.94
CA ASP A 15 -18.76 -15.34 -3.99
C ASP A 15 -18.18 -15.72 -5.37
N ASP A 16 -18.72 -15.14 -6.45
CA ASP A 16 -18.17 -15.26 -7.80
C ASP A 16 -16.77 -14.64 -7.90
N LEU A 17 -16.58 -13.47 -7.26
CA LEU A 17 -15.30 -12.79 -7.19
C LEU A 17 -14.27 -13.63 -6.41
N LYS A 18 -14.65 -14.23 -5.28
CA LYS A 18 -13.78 -15.14 -4.52
C LYS A 18 -13.36 -16.33 -5.37
N TYR A 19 -14.31 -17.00 -6.02
CA TYR A 19 -14.02 -18.13 -6.91
C TYR A 19 -13.09 -17.73 -8.07
N PHE A 20 -13.31 -16.55 -8.65
CA PHE A 20 -12.43 -16.02 -9.69
C PHE A 20 -11.00 -15.78 -9.17
N MET A 21 -10.83 -15.22 -7.97
CA MET A 21 -9.51 -15.00 -7.38
C MET A 21 -8.78 -16.30 -7.03
N GLU A 22 -9.49 -17.38 -6.71
CA GLU A 22 -8.86 -18.69 -6.47
C GLU A 22 -8.31 -19.34 -7.75
N THR A 23 -8.85 -18.97 -8.92
CA THR A 23 -8.55 -19.64 -10.20
C THR A 23 -7.59 -18.85 -11.10
N ILE A 24 -7.55 -17.53 -10.98
CA ILE A 24 -6.71 -16.70 -11.85
C ILE A 24 -5.25 -16.66 -11.39
N GLN A 25 -4.32 -16.65 -12.36
CA GLN A 25 -2.92 -16.36 -12.13
C GLN A 25 -2.56 -14.98 -12.67
N ILE A 26 -2.03 -14.11 -11.80
CA ILE A 26 -1.67 -12.74 -12.15
C ILE A 26 -0.20 -12.49 -11.80
N LEU A 27 0.60 -12.17 -12.81
CA LEU A 27 2.06 -11.99 -12.69
C LEU A 27 2.52 -10.55 -12.94
N GLU A 28 1.76 -9.75 -13.69
CA GLU A 28 2.12 -8.37 -14.04
C GLU A 28 1.40 -7.38 -13.11
N GLY A 29 0.70 -6.37 -13.64
CA GLY A 29 -0.14 -5.47 -12.86
C GLY A 29 -1.51 -6.10 -12.59
N PHE A 30 -1.98 -5.94 -11.36
CA PHE A 30 -3.34 -6.30 -10.97
C PHE A 30 -4.07 -5.10 -10.42
N TYR A 31 -5.22 -4.77 -11.02
CA TYR A 31 -6.13 -3.74 -10.55
C TYR A 31 -7.44 -4.37 -10.08
N LEU A 32 -7.85 -4.07 -8.85
CA LEU A 32 -9.09 -4.55 -8.25
C LEU A 32 -9.89 -3.37 -7.71
N MET A 33 -11.16 -3.27 -8.12
CA MET A 33 -12.13 -2.34 -7.53
C MET A 33 -13.31 -3.14 -7.01
N VAL A 34 -13.62 -3.03 -5.72
CA VAL A 34 -14.80 -3.65 -5.10
C VAL A 34 -15.63 -2.53 -4.48
N ASN A 35 -16.66 -2.08 -5.19
CA ASN A 35 -17.46 -0.91 -4.76
C ASN A 35 -18.47 -1.26 -3.67
N LYS A 36 -19.05 -2.46 -3.74
CA LYS A 36 -19.97 -3.00 -2.74
C LYS A 36 -19.53 -4.41 -2.39
N HIS A 37 -19.59 -4.73 -1.11
CA HIS A 37 -19.26 -6.03 -0.56
C HIS A 37 -19.98 -6.21 0.77
N LYS A 38 -20.22 -7.45 1.18
CA LYS A 38 -20.78 -7.79 2.50
C LYS A 38 -19.81 -7.35 3.62
N ASP A 39 -20.33 -7.08 4.81
CA ASP A 39 -19.53 -6.63 5.96
C ASP A 39 -18.39 -7.60 6.35
N ASP A 40 -18.59 -8.90 6.14
CA ASP A 40 -17.62 -9.96 6.43
C ASP A 40 -16.79 -10.36 5.20
N PHE A 41 -16.88 -9.59 4.11
CA PHE A 41 -16.18 -9.88 2.86
C PHE A 41 -14.67 -9.91 3.06
N ARG A 42 -14.09 -11.04 2.68
CA ARG A 42 -12.65 -11.25 2.66
C ARG A 42 -12.26 -11.99 1.38
N ILE A 43 -11.12 -11.60 0.84
CA ILE A 43 -10.55 -12.23 -0.34
C ILE A 43 -9.04 -12.28 -0.20
N GLU A 44 -8.46 -13.37 -0.71
CA GLU A 44 -7.02 -13.51 -0.85
C GLU A 44 -6.63 -13.11 -2.27
N ILE A 45 -5.60 -12.26 -2.39
CA ILE A 45 -5.15 -11.78 -3.69
C ILE A 45 -4.31 -12.87 -4.38
N PRO A 46 -4.64 -13.25 -5.63
CA PRO A 46 -3.94 -14.35 -6.30
C PRO A 46 -2.49 -14.04 -6.63
N GLY A 47 -1.64 -15.05 -6.45
CA GLY A 47 -0.25 -15.03 -6.89
C GLY A 47 0.61 -13.99 -6.19
N LYS A 48 1.44 -13.31 -6.98
CA LYS A 48 2.33 -12.22 -6.55
C LYS A 48 2.47 -11.24 -7.72
N PRO A 49 1.43 -10.44 -8.01
CA PRO A 49 1.53 -9.45 -9.07
C PRO A 49 2.73 -8.53 -8.80
N LYS A 50 3.39 -8.06 -9.85
CA LYS A 50 4.47 -7.07 -9.73
C LYS A 50 3.96 -5.73 -9.19
N CYS A 51 2.70 -5.40 -9.48
CA CYS A 51 2.02 -4.25 -8.92
C CYS A 51 0.57 -4.63 -8.57
N LEU A 52 0.20 -4.44 -7.32
CA LEU A 52 -1.15 -4.64 -6.82
C LEU A 52 -1.76 -3.27 -6.54
N HIS A 53 -2.88 -2.98 -7.19
CA HIS A 53 -3.65 -1.76 -6.99
C HIS A 53 -5.09 -2.11 -6.64
N ILE A 54 -5.50 -1.78 -5.41
CA ILE A 54 -6.87 -1.91 -4.93
C ILE A 54 -7.47 -0.51 -4.80
N GLY A 55 -8.46 -0.20 -5.65
CA GLY A 55 -9.11 1.12 -5.74
C GLY A 55 -10.12 1.41 -4.61
N ASN A 56 -10.63 0.35 -3.98
CA ASN A 56 -11.42 0.43 -2.75
C ASN A 56 -10.98 -0.67 -1.78
N ALA A 57 -10.05 -0.35 -0.90
CA ALA A 57 -9.41 -1.27 0.03
C ALA A 57 -10.11 -1.32 1.40
N GLN A 58 -11.38 -0.93 1.49
CA GLN A 58 -12.12 -0.93 2.75
C GLN A 58 -12.27 -2.34 3.36
N PHE A 59 -12.24 -3.37 2.52
CA PHE A 59 -12.29 -4.77 2.95
C PHE A 59 -10.92 -5.35 3.36
N ILE A 60 -9.84 -4.55 3.31
CA ILE A 60 -8.50 -5.00 3.70
C ILE A 60 -8.25 -4.62 5.15
N ASP A 61 -8.37 -5.61 6.04
CA ASP A 61 -7.96 -5.46 7.44
C ASP A 61 -6.43 -5.55 7.60
N TYR A 62 -5.93 -5.28 8.80
CA TYR A 62 -4.49 -5.32 9.09
C TYR A 62 -3.88 -6.70 8.81
N ASN A 63 -4.61 -7.79 9.12
CA ASN A 63 -4.10 -9.14 8.89
C ASN A 63 -4.04 -9.45 7.39
N GLN A 64 -4.98 -8.97 6.58
CA GLN A 64 -4.94 -9.06 5.13
C GLN A 64 -3.78 -8.26 4.55
N LEU A 65 -3.53 -7.03 5.04
CA LEU A 65 -2.36 -6.25 4.65
C LEU A 65 -1.07 -7.06 4.84
N LEU A 66 -0.90 -7.73 5.98
CA LEU A 66 0.30 -8.54 6.25
C LEU A 66 0.47 -9.74 5.29
N ARG A 67 -0.62 -10.23 4.70
CA ARG A 67 -0.62 -11.36 3.76
C ARG A 67 -0.45 -10.95 2.31
N LEU A 68 -0.61 -9.67 1.97
CA LEU A 68 -0.42 -9.20 0.60
C LEU A 68 1.00 -9.51 0.10
N LYS A 69 1.09 -9.96 -1.16
CA LYS A 69 2.36 -10.28 -1.81
C LYS A 69 2.47 -9.50 -3.11
N SER A 70 3.16 -8.37 -3.06
CA SER A 70 3.52 -7.59 -4.24
C SER A 70 4.71 -6.67 -3.90
N PRO A 71 5.67 -6.46 -4.82
CA PRO A 71 6.69 -5.44 -4.65
C PRO A 71 6.10 -4.02 -4.58
N VAL A 72 5.06 -3.74 -5.37
CA VAL A 72 4.37 -2.45 -5.39
C VAL A 72 2.93 -2.64 -4.93
N ILE A 73 2.54 -1.96 -3.86
CA ILE A 73 1.19 -2.06 -3.27
C ILE A 73 0.55 -0.67 -3.26
N VAL A 74 -0.64 -0.55 -3.82
CA VAL A 74 -1.45 0.68 -3.82
C VAL A 74 -2.82 0.33 -3.24
N LEU A 75 -3.14 0.89 -2.07
CA LEU A 75 -4.42 0.70 -1.37
C LEU A 75 -5.13 2.05 -1.24
N GLN A 76 -6.13 2.26 -2.10
CA GLN A 76 -6.99 3.44 -2.05
C GLN A 76 -8.19 3.18 -1.15
N LYS A 77 -8.70 4.20 -0.45
CA LYS A 77 -9.82 4.12 0.49
C LYS A 77 -9.63 3.06 1.60
N SER A 78 -8.38 2.86 2.02
CA SER A 78 -8.08 1.97 3.15
C SER A 78 -8.78 2.42 4.44
N ILE A 79 -9.26 1.48 5.25
CA ILE A 79 -9.76 1.74 6.61
C ILE A 79 -8.68 1.64 7.69
N LEU A 80 -7.45 1.29 7.32
CA LEU A 80 -6.37 1.08 8.28
C LEU A 80 -6.05 2.37 9.05
N THR A 81 -5.89 2.20 10.35
CA THR A 81 -5.55 3.27 11.29
C THR A 81 -4.09 3.66 11.20
N ASN A 82 -3.77 4.86 11.68
CA ASN A 82 -2.38 5.32 11.80
C ASN A 82 -1.52 4.37 12.65
N GLU A 83 -2.12 3.78 13.70
CA GLU A 83 -1.46 2.79 14.56
C GLU A 83 -1.15 1.50 13.80
N GLU A 84 -2.09 0.99 13.01
CA GLU A 84 -1.88 -0.20 12.18
C GLU A 84 -0.81 0.03 11.10
N ILE A 85 -0.79 1.22 10.49
CA ILE A 85 0.26 1.61 9.54
C ILE A 85 1.62 1.74 10.24
N ASN A 86 1.68 2.36 11.43
CA ASN A 86 2.90 2.40 12.25
C ASN A 86 3.39 0.98 12.57
N ARG A 87 2.50 0.10 13.01
CA ARG A 87 2.79 -1.30 13.33
C ARG A 87 3.30 -2.06 12.11
N PHE A 88 2.71 -1.85 10.93
CA PHE A 88 3.20 -2.39 9.66
C PHE A 88 4.64 -1.95 9.39
N LEU A 89 4.94 -0.65 9.53
CA LEU A 89 6.28 -0.11 9.31
C LEU A 89 7.30 -0.68 10.31
N ARG A 90 6.92 -0.88 11.58
CA ARG A 90 7.76 -1.57 12.58
C ARG A 90 8.10 -2.99 12.14
N SER A 91 7.11 -3.78 11.73
CA SER A 91 7.36 -5.15 11.26
C SER A 91 8.20 -5.18 9.99
N TRP A 92 8.03 -4.22 9.07
CA TRP A 92 8.90 -4.09 7.90
C TRP A 92 10.35 -3.76 8.32
N MET A 93 10.53 -2.80 9.24
CA MET A 93 11.83 -2.43 9.81
C MET A 93 12.50 -3.61 10.49
N SER A 94 11.77 -4.42 11.26
CA SER A 94 12.25 -5.65 11.92
C SER A 94 12.46 -6.84 10.98
N CYS A 95 12.29 -6.65 9.67
CA CYS A 95 12.45 -7.70 8.66
C CYS A 95 11.43 -8.86 8.77
N GLU A 96 10.30 -8.64 9.44
CA GLU A 96 9.26 -9.65 9.67
C GLU A 96 8.31 -9.81 8.48
N THR A 97 8.07 -8.72 7.74
CA THR A 97 7.08 -8.71 6.64
C THR A 97 7.61 -8.00 5.40
N HIS A 98 7.01 -8.32 4.25
CA HIS A 98 7.22 -7.60 2.98
C HIS A 98 8.71 -7.41 2.62
N LEU A 99 9.47 -8.51 2.57
CA LEU A 99 10.91 -8.49 2.25
C LEU A 99 11.21 -7.91 0.87
N ASP A 100 10.29 -8.12 -0.08
CA ASP A 100 10.38 -7.70 -1.47
C ASP A 100 9.66 -6.38 -1.76
N LEU A 101 9.19 -5.65 -0.74
CA LEU A 101 8.55 -4.35 -0.93
C LEU A 101 9.52 -3.38 -1.63
N GLU A 102 9.01 -2.73 -2.64
CA GLU A 102 9.64 -1.67 -3.42
C GLU A 102 8.89 -0.34 -3.22
N ALA A 103 7.55 -0.37 -3.19
CA ALA A 103 6.75 0.82 -2.93
C ALA A 103 5.39 0.50 -2.28
N LEU A 104 4.90 1.41 -1.44
CA LEU A 104 3.58 1.36 -0.81
C LEU A 104 2.88 2.73 -0.91
N GLN A 105 1.62 2.72 -1.30
CA GLN A 105 0.71 3.85 -1.22
C GLN A 105 -0.53 3.46 -0.43
N ILE A 106 -0.89 4.24 0.59
CA ILE A 106 -2.05 3.97 1.44
C ILE A 106 -2.68 5.25 2.01
N ASN A 107 -4.01 5.30 2.09
CA ASN A 107 -4.73 6.41 2.72
C ASN A 107 -4.40 6.55 4.20
N ILE A 108 -4.43 7.78 4.70
CA ILE A 108 -4.24 8.14 6.12
C ILE A 108 -5.32 9.14 6.55
N LEU A 109 -5.59 9.20 7.87
CA LEU A 109 -6.72 9.95 8.44
C LEU A 109 -6.58 11.49 8.40
N GLY A 110 -5.50 12.02 7.81
CA GLY A 110 -5.32 13.46 7.67
C GLY A 110 -3.85 13.89 7.65
N PRO A 111 -3.59 15.21 7.67
CA PRO A 111 -2.23 15.74 7.62
C PRO A 111 -1.42 15.43 8.89
N ASN A 112 -2.08 15.35 10.04
CA ASN A 112 -1.42 15.10 11.33
C ASN A 112 -1.07 13.62 11.56
N ALA A 113 -1.63 12.70 10.75
CA ALA A 113 -1.39 11.27 10.85
C ALA A 113 0.10 10.93 10.77
N MET A 114 0.90 11.74 10.07
CA MET A 114 2.33 11.53 9.95
C MET A 114 3.05 11.55 11.30
N ASN A 115 2.59 12.35 12.27
CA ASN A 115 3.21 12.42 13.61
C ASN A 115 3.02 11.11 14.38
N GLU A 116 1.85 10.48 14.25
CA GLU A 116 1.54 9.19 14.87
C GLU A 116 2.24 8.04 14.15
N ILE A 117 2.18 8.04 12.81
CA ILE A 117 2.77 6.99 11.98
C ILE A 117 4.29 6.97 12.12
N MET A 118 4.94 8.15 12.21
CA MET A 118 6.39 8.29 12.27
C MET A 118 6.94 8.36 13.70
N ASP A 119 6.18 7.91 14.71
CA ASP A 119 6.73 7.59 16.03
C ASP A 119 7.64 6.33 15.96
N LEU A 120 8.69 6.44 15.15
CA LEU A 120 9.62 5.41 14.72
C LEU A 120 11.02 6.03 14.59
N PRO A 121 12.11 5.27 14.77
CA PRO A 121 13.45 5.76 14.45
C PRO A 121 13.57 6.14 12.97
N HIS A 122 13.79 7.42 12.68
CA HIS A 122 13.83 7.96 11.33
C HIS A 122 14.85 9.08 11.15
N GLU A 123 15.24 9.33 9.90
CA GLU A 123 16.06 10.48 9.49
C GLU A 123 15.27 11.37 8.53
N LYS A 124 15.26 12.69 8.75
CA LYS A 124 14.68 13.62 7.78
C LYS A 124 15.56 13.73 6.53
N THR A 125 14.95 13.82 5.35
CA THR A 125 15.67 13.98 4.07
C THR A 125 14.87 14.81 3.07
N ASN A 126 15.59 15.49 2.16
CA ASN A 126 15.02 16.23 1.03
C ASN A 126 15.72 15.84 -0.30
N ALA A 127 16.29 14.63 -0.37
CA ALA A 127 17.11 14.22 -1.51
C ALA A 127 16.27 14.06 -2.80
N LEU A 128 16.66 14.76 -3.86
CA LEU A 128 15.91 14.84 -5.13
C LEU A 128 15.76 13.49 -5.83
N ASN A 129 16.73 12.59 -5.70
CA ASN A 129 16.65 11.24 -6.26
C ASN A 129 15.50 10.42 -5.65
N LEU A 130 15.15 10.67 -4.39
CA LEU A 130 14.02 10.02 -3.72
C LEU A 130 12.68 10.59 -4.21
N VAL A 131 12.64 11.91 -4.45
CA VAL A 131 11.48 12.56 -5.09
C VAL A 131 11.22 11.93 -6.47
N GLN A 132 12.27 11.72 -7.26
CA GLN A 132 12.14 11.07 -8.56
C GLN A 132 11.63 9.63 -8.45
N ALA A 133 12.10 8.87 -7.46
CA ALA A 133 11.64 7.49 -7.27
C ALA A 133 10.11 7.41 -7.03
N PHE A 134 9.52 8.37 -6.30
CA PHE A 134 8.06 8.44 -6.15
C PHE A 134 7.32 8.71 -7.47
N TYR A 135 7.92 9.48 -8.37
CA TYR A 135 7.37 9.71 -9.72
C TYR A 135 7.47 8.48 -10.60
N ASP A 136 8.57 7.73 -10.50
CA ASP A 136 8.81 6.53 -11.30
C ASP A 136 7.80 5.41 -11.00
N TYR A 137 7.37 5.30 -9.73
CA TYR A 137 6.28 4.38 -9.34
C TYR A 137 4.87 4.94 -9.61
N HIS A 138 4.75 6.13 -10.20
CA HIS A 138 3.49 6.83 -10.44
C HIS A 138 2.62 7.03 -9.19
N MET A 139 3.23 7.02 -8.00
CA MET A 139 2.49 7.10 -6.74
C MET A 139 2.11 8.53 -6.40
N ILE A 140 2.99 9.50 -6.65
CA ILE A 140 2.76 10.89 -6.28
C ILE A 140 2.79 11.81 -7.50
N ARG A 141 1.95 12.85 -7.51
CA ARG A 141 2.02 13.93 -8.51
C ARG A 141 2.89 15.10 -8.05
N GLN A 142 2.99 15.32 -6.74
CA GLN A 142 3.89 16.31 -6.12
C GLN A 142 4.22 15.87 -4.69
N VAL A 143 5.51 15.85 -4.33
CA VAL A 143 5.94 15.73 -2.92
C VAL A 143 5.78 17.09 -2.27
N ILE A 144 4.81 17.21 -1.37
CA ILE A 144 4.47 18.49 -0.72
C ILE A 144 5.13 18.60 0.66
N ASN A 145 5.41 17.47 1.30
CA ASN A 145 5.77 17.41 2.72
C ASN A 145 7.19 16.88 2.94
N GLU A 146 7.68 17.04 4.18
CA GLU A 146 8.93 16.46 4.64
C GLU A 146 8.99 14.96 4.33
N MET A 147 10.17 14.47 3.94
CA MET A 147 10.40 13.05 3.74
C MET A 147 11.21 12.48 4.90
N PHE A 148 10.85 11.26 5.30
CA PHE A 148 11.44 10.58 6.45
C PHE A 148 11.96 9.23 6.01
N THR A 149 13.20 8.92 6.37
CA THR A 149 13.87 7.68 5.98
C THR A 149 13.99 6.74 7.16
N LEU A 150 13.36 5.58 7.03
CA LEU A 150 13.43 4.44 7.93
C LEU A 150 14.59 3.53 7.51
N LYS A 151 15.23 2.89 8.50
CA LYS A 151 16.26 1.88 8.28
C LYS A 151 15.69 0.50 8.58
N ARG A 152 16.01 -0.47 7.72
CA ARG A 152 15.67 -1.87 7.96
C ARG A 152 16.72 -2.54 8.85
N CYS A 153 16.32 -3.56 9.61
CA CYS A 153 17.13 -4.26 10.61
C CYS A 153 18.41 -4.85 10.02
N ASN A 154 18.34 -5.27 8.77
CA ASN A 154 19.46 -5.89 8.06
C ASN A 154 20.51 -4.87 7.58
N GLY A 155 20.27 -3.56 7.74
CA GLY A 155 21.16 -2.50 7.28
C GLY A 155 21.29 -2.35 5.75
N LYS A 156 20.65 -3.23 4.97
CA LYS A 156 20.78 -3.29 3.51
C LYS A 156 19.74 -2.47 2.77
N LYS A 157 18.56 -2.25 3.37
CA LYS A 157 17.45 -1.52 2.77
C LYS A 157 17.04 -0.34 3.65
N ARG A 158 16.64 0.73 3.00
CA ARG A 158 16.01 1.91 3.59
C ARG A 158 14.66 2.12 2.93
N ALA A 159 13.75 2.79 3.62
CA ALA A 159 12.50 3.22 3.04
C ALA A 159 12.32 4.69 3.32
N THR A 160 11.98 5.46 2.30
CA THR A 160 11.62 6.88 2.46
C THR A 160 10.12 7.02 2.35
N VAL A 161 9.56 7.74 3.31
CA VAL A 161 8.13 7.96 3.49
C VAL A 161 7.83 9.44 3.38
N THR A 162 6.76 9.78 2.68
CA THR A 162 6.21 11.15 2.64
C THR A 162 4.69 11.07 2.60
N THR A 163 4.04 12.22 2.77
CA THR A 163 2.59 12.34 2.65
C THR A 163 2.24 13.37 1.59
N GLY A 164 1.09 13.16 0.97
CA GLY A 164 0.53 14.09 0.00
C GLY A 164 -0.95 13.83 -0.19
N ARG A 165 -1.56 14.61 -1.08
CA ARG A 165 -2.98 14.42 -1.44
C ARG A 165 -3.10 13.51 -2.66
N SER A 166 -4.08 12.61 -2.61
CA SER A 166 -4.51 11.80 -3.74
C SER A 166 -6.02 12.01 -3.90
N GLY A 167 -6.42 12.86 -4.85
CA GLY A 167 -7.79 13.39 -4.86
C GLY A 167 -8.08 14.19 -3.60
N ASP A 168 -9.18 13.87 -2.92
CA ASP A 168 -9.58 14.53 -1.68
C ASP A 168 -8.92 13.94 -0.43
N ASP A 169 -8.34 12.76 -0.54
CA ASP A 169 -7.80 12.03 0.61
C ASP A 169 -6.32 12.36 0.88
N TRP A 170 -5.93 12.21 2.14
CA TRP A 170 -4.53 12.17 2.53
C TRP A 170 -3.97 10.78 2.32
N THR A 171 -2.73 10.71 1.85
CA THR A 171 -2.09 9.46 1.48
C THR A 171 -0.63 9.47 1.94
N LEU A 172 -0.20 8.34 2.51
CA LEU A 172 1.18 8.01 2.78
C LEU A 172 1.77 7.29 1.57
N TYR A 173 2.96 7.73 1.19
CA TYR A 173 3.75 7.16 0.10
C TYR A 173 5.07 6.67 0.68
N LEU A 174 5.48 5.47 0.33
CA LEU A 174 6.72 4.85 0.75
C LEU A 174 7.43 4.26 -0.46
N VAL A 175 8.74 4.49 -0.58
CA VAL A 175 9.61 3.85 -1.58
C VAL A 175 10.85 3.28 -0.88
N VAL A 176 11.22 2.07 -1.25
CA VAL A 176 12.38 1.33 -0.72
C VAL A 176 13.60 1.52 -1.62
N HIS A 177 14.77 1.73 -1.01
CA HIS A 177 16.08 1.93 -1.68
C HIS A 177 17.23 1.30 -0.90
#